data_AF-A0A3D2XGB5-F1
#
_entry.id   AF-A0A3D2XGB5-F1
#
_cell.length_a   1.000
_cell.length_b   1.000
_cell.length_c   1.000
_cell.angle_alpha   90.00
_cell.angle_beta   90.00
_cell.angle_gamma   90.00
#
_symmetry.space_group_name_H-M   'P 1'
#
loop_
_entity.id
_entity.type
_entity.pdbx_description
1 polymer ?
#
loop_
_entity_poly.entity_id
_entity_poly.type
_entity_poly.pdbx_seq_one_letter_code
_entity_poly.pdbx_strand_id
1 'polypeptide(L)'
;MLLSTSYKISRTLVIASIAVAAISCKKDGNPNKLPSVSTATYEGTVDGYKSSDEVYPDNLIAYWSFDDTKNELKSATAPTTSANDSYVTGGVRGKALNLAAGYLYYATQFQAFKTASLKSFTISTWVKILNNGSKRTMLFQLARPGMFNGNINFALNTQSFPATTTNTLRIQPTFMTVGGGTQDNLNSTLSPTIGMDKWTHILLTYETTTGVFDIWADGVKVGAFPNRGVGNNLFNSYEPSELIFGSNYNGIPGKTVSTDVSFAPMTGQIDEVRIYNRALPDAQIKSLFNLGKANK
;
A
#
# COMPACT_ATOMS: atom_id res chain seq x y z
N MET A 1 61.12 59.96 -79.45
CA MET A 1 60.87 58.53 -79.16
C MET A 1 60.45 58.45 -77.70
N LEU A 2 59.16 58.16 -77.47
CA LEU A 2 58.48 57.70 -76.23
C LEU A 2 58.76 58.46 -74.90
N LEU A 3 57.79 59.22 -74.36
CA LEU A 3 56.80 58.83 -73.31
C LEU A 3 57.46 58.53 -71.94
N SER A 4 57.00 58.90 -70.75
CA SER A 4 55.97 59.80 -70.23
C SER A 4 55.96 59.65 -68.70
N THR A 5 55.61 60.72 -67.97
CA THR A 5 54.84 60.76 -66.70
C THR A 5 55.41 60.30 -65.35
N SER A 6 55.51 61.30 -64.46
CA SER A 6 55.21 61.42 -63.01
C SER A 6 54.97 60.19 -62.13
N TYR A 7 55.64 60.16 -60.96
CA TYR A 7 55.26 59.33 -59.82
C TYR A 7 54.84 60.20 -58.62
N LYS A 8 53.61 59.98 -58.14
CA LYS A 8 53.04 60.55 -56.91
C LYS A 8 53.26 59.60 -55.73
N ILE A 9 53.44 60.20 -54.56
CA ILE A 9 53.57 59.62 -53.22
C ILE A 9 52.32 58.80 -52.86
N SER A 10 52.52 57.60 -52.31
CA SER A 10 51.46 56.79 -51.68
C SER A 10 51.83 56.48 -50.22
N ARG A 11 50.98 56.93 -49.29
CA ARG A 11 50.88 56.48 -47.90
C ARG A 11 49.96 55.26 -47.86
N THR A 12 50.28 54.23 -47.10
CA THR A 12 49.31 53.17 -46.77
C THR A 12 49.40 52.78 -45.30
N LEU A 13 48.21 52.77 -44.67
CA LEU A 13 47.90 52.49 -43.27
C LEU A 13 48.26 51.05 -42.85
N VAL A 14 48.69 50.91 -41.60
CA VAL A 14 48.75 49.64 -40.86
C VAL A 14 47.38 49.36 -40.23
N ILE A 15 46.78 48.20 -40.49
CA ILE A 15 45.56 47.72 -39.82
C ILE A 15 45.97 46.63 -38.82
N ALA A 16 45.80 46.89 -37.53
CA ALA A 16 45.93 45.88 -36.47
C ALA A 16 44.57 45.19 -36.26
N SER A 17 44.55 43.85 -36.38
CA SER A 17 43.37 43.02 -36.12
C SER A 17 43.50 42.40 -34.72
N ILE A 18 42.59 42.73 -33.80
CA ILE A 18 42.48 42.08 -32.49
C ILE A 18 41.40 41.00 -32.60
N ALA A 19 41.78 39.73 -32.52
CA ALA A 19 40.86 38.61 -32.41
C ALA A 19 40.52 38.34 -30.93
N VAL A 20 39.30 38.68 -30.51
CA VAL A 20 38.79 38.32 -29.18
C VAL A 20 38.19 36.91 -29.28
N ALA A 21 38.85 35.93 -28.68
CA ALA A 21 38.32 34.58 -28.53
C ALA A 21 37.23 34.57 -27.46
N ALA A 22 35.96 34.54 -27.86
CA ALA A 22 34.84 34.30 -26.97
C ALA A 22 34.83 32.81 -26.56
N ILE A 23 35.37 32.50 -25.39
CA ILE A 23 35.16 31.20 -24.75
C ILE A 23 33.70 31.19 -24.25
N SER A 24 32.79 30.69 -25.09
CA SER A 24 31.44 30.37 -24.68
C SER A 24 31.51 29.22 -23.68
N CYS A 25 31.38 29.52 -22.38
CA CYS A 25 31.04 28.51 -21.38
C CYS A 25 29.66 27.95 -21.74
N LYS A 26 29.61 26.83 -22.48
CA LYS A 26 28.38 26.06 -22.64
C LYS A 26 27.95 25.64 -21.24
N LYS A 27 26.81 26.15 -20.76
CA LYS A 27 26.13 25.57 -19.60
C LYS A 27 25.91 24.09 -19.92
N ASP A 28 26.41 23.23 -19.06
CA ASP A 28 26.34 21.77 -19.16
C ASP A 28 24.92 21.18 -19.08
N GLY A 29 23.88 22.04 -19.06
CA GLY A 29 22.49 21.64 -18.88
C GLY A 29 22.20 21.05 -17.50
N ASN A 30 23.18 21.02 -16.59
CA ASN A 30 23.11 20.43 -15.26
C ASN A 30 23.40 21.50 -14.20
N PRO A 31 22.52 22.52 -14.05
CA PRO A 31 22.74 23.63 -13.13
C PRO A 31 22.93 23.20 -11.67
N ASN A 32 22.53 21.96 -11.34
CA ASN A 32 22.57 21.40 -9.99
C ASN A 32 23.69 20.35 -9.79
N LYS A 33 24.56 20.12 -10.79
CA LYS A 33 25.66 19.13 -10.73
C LYS A 33 25.19 17.74 -10.27
N LEU A 34 24.00 17.34 -10.70
CA LEU A 34 23.47 16.03 -10.36
C LEU A 34 24.35 14.94 -10.99
N PRO A 35 24.55 13.79 -10.31
CA PRO A 35 25.23 12.65 -10.91
C PRO A 35 24.56 12.24 -12.22
N SER A 36 25.35 11.77 -13.19
CA SER A 36 24.80 11.18 -14.41
C SER A 36 23.97 9.95 -14.06
N VAL A 37 22.71 9.92 -14.48
CA VAL A 37 21.84 8.74 -14.38
C VAL A 37 21.87 7.97 -15.69
N SER A 38 21.96 6.65 -15.62
CA SER A 38 21.86 5.76 -16.79
C SER A 38 20.46 5.18 -16.86
N THR A 39 19.84 5.18 -18.05
CA THR A 39 18.55 4.52 -18.28
C THR A 39 18.64 3.01 -18.04
N ALA A 40 19.80 2.41 -18.23
CA ALA A 40 20.05 0.99 -17.95
C ALA A 40 19.84 0.62 -16.47
N THR A 41 20.02 1.57 -15.53
CA THR A 41 19.81 1.33 -14.09
C THR A 41 18.33 1.11 -13.75
N TYR A 42 17.42 1.54 -14.62
CA TYR A 42 15.97 1.45 -14.42
C TYR A 42 15.31 0.38 -15.30
N GLU A 43 16.09 -0.33 -16.12
CA GLU A 43 15.57 -1.38 -16.98
C GLU A 43 14.93 -2.49 -16.14
N GLY A 44 13.71 -2.87 -16.50
CA GLY A 44 12.94 -3.87 -15.75
C GLY A 44 12.39 -3.41 -14.40
N THR A 45 12.55 -2.15 -14.00
CA THR A 45 11.87 -1.61 -12.82
C THR A 45 10.43 -1.21 -13.11
N VAL A 46 9.59 -1.17 -12.08
CA VAL A 46 8.25 -0.61 -12.11
C VAL A 46 8.23 0.57 -11.15
N ASP A 47 7.97 1.77 -11.68
CA ASP A 47 8.01 3.03 -10.92
C ASP A 47 9.33 3.26 -10.14
N GLY A 48 10.44 2.72 -10.66
CA GLY A 48 11.76 2.81 -10.04
C GLY A 48 12.11 1.68 -9.06
N TYR A 49 11.22 0.71 -8.83
CA TYR A 49 11.44 -0.45 -7.96
C TYR A 49 11.59 -1.74 -8.74
N LYS A 50 12.44 -2.65 -8.27
CA LYS A 50 12.57 -4.02 -8.81
C LYS A 50 11.53 -4.96 -8.23
N SER A 51 11.11 -4.72 -7.00
CA SER A 51 10.15 -5.54 -6.26
C SER A 51 9.34 -4.70 -5.28
N SER A 52 8.12 -5.15 -4.96
CA SER A 52 7.30 -4.59 -3.87
C SER A 52 8.01 -4.60 -2.51
N ASP A 53 9.04 -5.42 -2.33
CA ASP A 53 9.86 -5.47 -1.11
C ASP A 53 10.81 -4.26 -0.96
N GLU A 54 11.06 -3.50 -2.04
CA GLU A 54 11.86 -2.26 -2.00
C GLU A 54 11.04 -1.02 -1.64
N VAL A 55 9.71 -1.14 -1.56
CA VAL A 55 8.84 -0.01 -1.19
C VAL A 55 8.86 0.16 0.32
N TYR A 56 9.54 1.20 0.82
CA TYR A 56 9.59 1.53 2.25
C TYR A 56 10.02 0.35 3.16
N PRO A 57 11.16 -0.32 2.88
CA PRO A 57 11.56 -1.56 3.55
C PRO A 57 11.73 -1.41 5.07
N ASP A 58 12.27 -0.27 5.53
CA ASP A 58 12.46 0.03 6.96
C ASP A 58 11.14 0.24 7.70
N ASN A 59 10.07 0.58 6.98
CA ASN A 59 8.74 0.77 7.54
C ASN A 59 7.85 -0.46 7.37
N LEU A 60 8.21 -1.42 6.52
CA LEU A 60 7.51 -2.69 6.43
C LEU A 60 7.81 -3.48 7.70
N ILE A 61 6.81 -3.70 8.56
CA ILE A 61 6.98 -4.29 9.88
C ILE A 61 6.34 -5.67 10.04
N ALA A 62 5.46 -6.06 9.12
CA ALA A 62 4.97 -7.43 9.00
C ALA A 62 4.60 -7.75 7.55
N TYR A 63 4.82 -9.00 7.14
CA TYR A 63 4.53 -9.45 5.78
C TYR A 63 4.12 -10.93 5.75
N TRP A 64 3.04 -11.23 5.04
CA TRP A 64 2.61 -12.59 4.69
C TRP A 64 2.53 -12.71 3.16
N SER A 65 3.41 -13.52 2.57
CA SER A 65 3.38 -13.82 1.14
C SER A 65 2.37 -14.91 0.79
N PHE A 66 2.10 -15.84 1.71
CA PHE A 66 1.34 -17.07 1.42
C PHE A 66 1.95 -18.00 0.34
N ASP A 67 3.23 -17.80 0.04
CA ASP A 67 4.05 -18.72 -0.75
C ASP A 67 4.47 -19.93 0.09
N ASP A 68 3.59 -20.93 0.17
CA ASP A 68 3.80 -22.20 0.91
C ASP A 68 4.05 -22.03 2.42
N THR A 69 3.77 -20.84 2.96
CA THR A 69 3.86 -20.56 4.40
C THR A 69 2.74 -19.64 4.85
N LYS A 70 2.20 -19.88 6.05
CA LYS A 70 1.29 -18.94 6.74
C LYS A 70 2.07 -18.09 7.74
N ASN A 71 3.36 -18.34 7.93
CA ASN A 71 4.11 -17.60 8.94
C ASN A 71 4.21 -16.13 8.53
N GLU A 72 4.15 -15.25 9.51
CA GLU A 72 4.58 -13.87 9.31
C GLU A 72 6.09 -13.88 9.06
N LEU A 73 6.54 -13.31 7.95
CA LEU A 73 7.89 -13.52 7.42
C LEU A 73 9.00 -12.79 8.18
N LYS A 74 8.70 -11.71 8.91
CA LYS A 74 9.72 -10.96 9.66
C LYS A 74 10.04 -11.59 11.01
N SER A 75 9.03 -12.13 11.70
CA SER A 75 9.15 -12.76 13.01
C SER A 75 9.12 -14.28 12.96
N ALA A 76 8.86 -14.88 11.79
CA ALA A 76 8.61 -16.30 11.59
C ALA A 76 7.44 -16.86 12.41
N THR A 77 6.52 -16.00 12.87
CA THR A 77 5.40 -16.40 13.73
C THR A 77 4.36 -17.19 12.94
N ALA A 78 4.13 -18.45 13.31
CA ALA A 78 3.10 -19.31 12.74
C ALA A 78 1.70 -19.00 13.31
N PRO A 79 0.61 -19.29 12.57
CA PRO A 79 -0.74 -19.22 13.12
C PRO A 79 -0.90 -20.22 14.28
N THR A 80 -1.60 -19.80 15.33
CA THR A 80 -1.96 -20.64 16.46
C THR A 80 -3.02 -21.66 16.07
N THR A 81 -4.04 -21.23 15.32
CA THR A 81 -5.02 -22.12 14.70
C THR A 81 -5.44 -21.58 13.34
N SER A 82 -5.97 -22.45 12.50
CA SER A 82 -6.61 -22.09 11.25
C SER A 82 -7.73 -23.07 10.93
N ALA A 83 -8.63 -22.68 10.03
CA ALA A 83 -9.70 -23.54 9.56
C ALA A 83 -10.01 -23.26 8.08
N ASN A 84 -10.34 -24.32 7.34
CA ASN A 84 -10.78 -24.30 5.93
C ASN A 84 -9.89 -23.45 5.03
N ASP A 85 -8.58 -23.59 5.21
CA ASP A 85 -7.58 -22.85 4.47
C ASP A 85 -6.77 -23.81 3.55
N SER A 86 -6.20 -23.26 2.48
CA SER A 86 -5.35 -23.99 1.54
C SER A 86 -4.47 -23.02 0.76
N TYR A 87 -3.40 -23.49 0.12
CA TYR A 87 -2.67 -22.71 -0.88
C TYR A 87 -3.22 -22.97 -2.27
N VAL A 88 -3.28 -21.93 -3.10
CA VAL A 88 -3.65 -22.01 -4.51
C VAL A 88 -2.58 -21.37 -5.38
N THR A 89 -2.33 -21.96 -6.55
CA THR A 89 -1.46 -21.37 -7.57
C THR A 89 -2.13 -20.16 -8.22
N GLY A 90 -1.34 -19.25 -8.79
CA GLY A 90 -1.87 -18.05 -9.44
C GLY A 90 -2.22 -16.95 -8.43
N GLY A 91 -1.43 -16.87 -7.36
CA GLY A 91 -1.33 -15.67 -6.54
C GLY A 91 -0.89 -14.46 -7.38
N VAL A 92 -1.00 -13.29 -6.79
CA VAL A 92 -0.39 -12.06 -7.32
C VAL A 92 1.11 -12.25 -7.47
N ARG A 93 1.72 -12.90 -6.46
CA ARG A 93 3.06 -13.44 -6.53
C ARG A 93 3.04 -14.87 -6.04
N GLY A 94 3.51 -15.80 -6.89
CA GLY A 94 3.54 -17.23 -6.57
C GLY A 94 2.16 -17.83 -6.22
N LYS A 95 1.97 -18.21 -4.96
CA LYS A 95 0.77 -18.83 -4.41
C LYS A 95 0.05 -17.88 -3.46
N ALA A 96 -1.24 -18.09 -3.29
CA ALA A 96 -2.07 -17.32 -2.38
C ALA A 96 -2.76 -18.20 -1.33
N LEU A 97 -3.21 -17.57 -0.25
CA LEU A 97 -4.10 -18.18 0.73
C LEU A 97 -5.52 -18.24 0.15
N ASN A 98 -6.11 -19.43 0.12
CA ASN A 98 -7.52 -19.63 -0.17
C ASN A 98 -8.27 -20.03 1.11
N LEU A 99 -9.34 -19.32 1.41
CA LEU A 99 -10.25 -19.59 2.53
C LEU A 99 -11.60 -20.03 1.97
N ALA A 100 -12.10 -21.18 2.42
CA ALA A 100 -13.41 -21.72 2.07
C ALA A 100 -14.33 -21.69 3.29
N ALA A 101 -14.88 -20.51 3.60
CA ALA A 101 -15.45 -20.20 4.91
C ALA A 101 -14.43 -20.48 6.03
N GLY A 102 -13.25 -19.86 5.89
CA GLY A 102 -12.07 -20.14 6.70
C GLY A 102 -11.46 -18.94 7.40
N TYR A 103 -10.43 -19.18 8.19
CA TYR A 103 -9.66 -18.15 8.90
C TYR A 103 -8.23 -18.60 9.21
N LEU A 104 -7.36 -17.60 9.47
CA LEU A 104 -6.09 -17.80 10.18
C LEU A 104 -6.12 -16.99 11.49
N TYR A 105 -5.62 -17.56 12.58
CA TYR A 105 -5.59 -16.92 13.89
C TYR A 105 -4.20 -17.01 14.54
N TYR A 106 -3.71 -15.88 15.03
CA TYR A 106 -2.45 -15.74 15.73
C TYR A 106 -2.73 -15.16 17.12
N ALA A 107 -2.60 -15.99 18.15
CA ALA A 107 -2.73 -15.56 19.54
C ALA A 107 -1.51 -14.75 20.03
N THR A 108 -0.39 -14.85 19.32
CA THR A 108 0.87 -14.21 19.68
C THR A 108 0.80 -12.70 19.48
N GLN A 109 1.15 -11.93 20.52
CA GLN A 109 1.40 -10.50 20.40
C GLN A 109 2.65 -10.26 19.53
N PHE A 110 2.45 -9.71 18.35
CA PHE A 110 3.53 -9.21 17.51
C PHE A 110 4.16 -7.97 18.17
N GLN A 111 5.48 -7.99 18.36
CA GLN A 111 6.20 -6.86 18.97
C GLN A 111 6.08 -5.58 18.14
N ALA A 112 5.96 -5.72 16.82
CA ALA A 112 5.78 -4.61 15.90
C ALA A 112 4.43 -3.88 16.03
N PHE A 113 3.42 -4.51 16.63
CA PHE A 113 2.07 -3.95 16.79
C PHE A 113 1.82 -3.40 18.20
N LYS A 114 2.87 -3.21 19.00
CA LYS A 114 2.74 -2.57 20.31
C LYS A 114 2.32 -1.11 20.20
N THR A 115 1.66 -0.58 21.22
CA THR A 115 1.16 0.80 21.33
C THR A 115 2.22 1.84 20.94
N ALA A 116 3.45 1.67 21.40
CA ALA A 116 4.53 2.61 21.11
C ALA A 116 5.10 2.47 19.69
N SER A 117 4.90 1.33 19.04
CA SER A 117 5.50 0.96 17.74
C SER A 117 4.57 1.23 16.55
N LEU A 118 3.25 1.19 16.76
CA LEU A 118 2.25 1.36 15.72
C LEU A 118 1.26 2.48 16.09
N LYS A 119 1.49 3.67 15.52
CA LYS A 119 0.60 4.85 15.69
C LYS A 119 0.04 5.34 14.36
N SER A 120 0.88 5.39 13.34
CA SER A 120 0.49 5.51 11.94
C SER A 120 0.65 4.15 11.27
N PHE A 121 -0.17 3.83 10.28
CA PHE A 121 -0.09 2.55 9.62
C PHE A 121 -0.51 2.57 8.16
N THR A 122 -0.03 1.58 7.43
CA THR A 122 -0.60 1.16 6.15
C THR A 122 -0.82 -0.34 6.19
N ILE A 123 -2.01 -0.82 5.84
CA ILE A 123 -2.31 -2.25 5.71
C ILE A 123 -2.70 -2.49 4.26
N SER A 124 -1.93 -3.30 3.56
CA SER A 124 -2.07 -3.58 2.14
C SER A 124 -2.29 -5.07 1.93
N THR A 125 -3.18 -5.44 1.02
CA THR A 125 -3.41 -6.84 0.66
C THR A 125 -4.09 -6.94 -0.70
N TRP A 126 -3.92 -8.07 -1.36
CA TRP A 126 -4.65 -8.42 -2.56
C TRP A 126 -5.74 -9.43 -2.24
N VAL A 127 -6.91 -9.27 -2.85
CA VAL A 127 -8.05 -10.16 -2.64
C VAL A 127 -8.68 -10.63 -3.94
N LYS A 128 -9.10 -11.89 -3.98
CA LYS A 128 -10.13 -12.40 -4.90
C LYS A 128 -11.34 -12.77 -4.06
N ILE A 129 -12.43 -12.04 -4.25
CA ILE A 129 -13.61 -12.16 -3.41
C ILE A 129 -14.86 -11.79 -4.19
N LEU A 130 -16.00 -12.31 -3.76
CA LEU A 130 -17.32 -11.91 -4.22
C LEU A 130 -18.11 -11.28 -3.07
N ASN A 131 -19.09 -10.46 -3.42
CA ASN A 131 -20.17 -10.17 -2.49
C ASN A 131 -20.94 -11.46 -2.18
N ASN A 132 -21.64 -11.51 -1.05
CA ASN A 132 -22.33 -12.71 -0.58
C ASN A 132 -23.80 -12.47 -0.17
N GLY A 133 -24.27 -11.23 -0.15
CA GLY A 133 -25.66 -10.86 0.10
C GLY A 133 -26.18 -11.15 1.51
N SER A 134 -25.34 -11.58 2.46
CA SER A 134 -25.81 -12.06 3.77
C SER A 134 -25.00 -11.55 4.96
N LYS A 135 -23.66 -11.63 4.91
CA LYS A 135 -22.77 -11.36 6.06
C LYS A 135 -21.56 -10.54 5.65
N ARG A 136 -21.09 -9.68 6.55
CA ARG A 136 -19.84 -8.92 6.36
C ARG A 136 -18.66 -9.88 6.38
N THR A 137 -17.59 -9.52 5.69
CA THR A 137 -16.31 -10.23 5.74
C THR A 137 -15.33 -9.40 6.52
N MET A 138 -14.72 -9.97 7.56
CA MET A 138 -13.59 -9.34 8.27
C MET A 138 -12.31 -9.85 7.63
N LEU A 139 -11.68 -9.03 6.79
CA LEU A 139 -10.49 -9.45 6.05
C LEU A 139 -9.29 -9.60 6.97
N PHE A 140 -9.11 -8.60 7.84
CA PHE A 140 -8.06 -8.53 8.84
C PHE A 140 -8.63 -7.92 10.12
N GLN A 141 -8.27 -8.48 11.27
CA GLN A 141 -8.53 -7.88 12.57
C GLN A 141 -7.25 -7.90 13.40
N LEU A 142 -6.81 -6.73 13.84
CA LEU A 142 -5.88 -6.62 14.96
C LEU A 142 -6.74 -6.66 16.23
N ALA A 143 -7.06 -7.86 16.67
CA ALA A 143 -8.03 -8.13 17.70
C ALA A 143 -7.53 -7.72 19.09
N ARG A 144 -8.48 -7.44 19.98
CA ARG A 144 -8.25 -7.25 21.41
C ARG A 144 -8.94 -8.39 22.15
N PRO A 145 -8.25 -9.11 23.03
CA PRO A 145 -8.88 -10.19 23.78
C PRO A 145 -10.12 -9.72 24.54
N GLY A 146 -11.22 -10.45 24.38
CA GLY A 146 -12.49 -10.15 25.04
C GLY A 146 -13.32 -9.04 24.38
N MET A 147 -12.90 -8.48 23.24
CA MET A 147 -13.61 -7.38 22.57
C MET A 147 -14.06 -7.79 21.16
N PHE A 148 -15.29 -7.44 20.80
CA PHE A 148 -15.83 -7.71 19.47
C PHE A 148 -15.08 -6.93 18.37
N ASN A 149 -14.88 -5.63 18.61
CA ASN A 149 -14.05 -4.78 17.78
C ASN A 149 -12.62 -4.74 18.32
N GLY A 150 -11.67 -5.12 17.47
CA GLY A 150 -10.24 -5.02 17.74
C GLY A 150 -9.72 -3.59 17.61
N ASN A 151 -8.40 -3.43 17.81
CA ASN A 151 -7.65 -2.21 17.53
C ASN A 151 -7.91 -1.70 16.11
N ILE A 152 -7.86 -2.61 15.13
CA ILE A 152 -8.14 -2.34 13.72
C ILE A 152 -9.06 -3.45 13.20
N ASN A 153 -10.09 -3.07 12.46
CA ASN A 153 -11.07 -3.97 11.85
C ASN A 153 -11.15 -3.63 10.36
N PHE A 154 -10.51 -4.42 9.50
CA PHE A 154 -10.57 -4.23 8.04
C PHE A 154 -11.80 -4.98 7.50
N ALA A 155 -12.98 -4.38 7.71
CA ALA A 155 -14.25 -4.98 7.31
C ALA A 155 -14.64 -4.62 5.87
N LEU A 156 -15.14 -5.63 5.16
CA LEU A 156 -15.76 -5.53 3.84
C LEU A 156 -17.26 -5.79 3.98
N ASN A 157 -18.06 -4.92 3.38
CA ASN A 157 -19.52 -5.04 3.41
C ASN A 157 -20.01 -5.94 2.27
N THR A 158 -19.52 -7.18 2.24
CA THR A 158 -19.87 -8.20 1.24
C THR A 158 -21.35 -8.60 1.28
N GLN A 159 -22.06 -8.33 2.38
CA GLN A 159 -23.50 -8.53 2.49
C GLN A 159 -24.33 -7.56 1.66
N SER A 160 -23.77 -6.41 1.25
CA SER A 160 -24.55 -5.35 0.63
C SER A 160 -25.08 -5.69 -0.76
N PHE A 161 -24.50 -6.68 -1.43
CA PHE A 161 -24.86 -7.06 -2.79
C PHE A 161 -24.82 -8.59 -2.99
N PRO A 162 -25.53 -9.16 -3.97
CA PRO A 162 -25.39 -10.56 -4.33
C PRO A 162 -24.03 -10.86 -5.00
N ALA A 163 -23.64 -12.12 -5.05
CA ALA A 163 -22.36 -12.56 -5.62
C ALA A 163 -22.18 -12.22 -7.11
N THR A 164 -23.26 -12.00 -7.84
CA THR A 164 -23.24 -11.57 -9.25
C THR A 164 -22.85 -10.10 -9.42
N THR A 165 -22.89 -9.29 -8.37
CA THR A 165 -22.45 -7.89 -8.40
C THR A 165 -20.94 -7.81 -8.20
N THR A 166 -20.21 -7.60 -9.30
CA THR A 166 -18.73 -7.56 -9.34
C THR A 166 -18.16 -6.17 -9.61
N ASN A 167 -19.01 -5.18 -9.89
CA ASN A 167 -18.60 -3.81 -10.18
C ASN A 167 -18.50 -2.91 -8.93
N THR A 168 -18.75 -3.45 -7.74
CA THR A 168 -18.60 -2.73 -6.48
C THR A 168 -18.23 -3.67 -5.33
N LEU A 169 -17.37 -3.17 -4.45
CA LEU A 169 -17.16 -3.67 -3.10
C LEU A 169 -17.18 -2.48 -2.15
N ARG A 170 -17.95 -2.58 -1.07
CA ARG A 170 -17.96 -1.59 0.00
C ARG A 170 -16.92 -1.95 1.03
N ILE A 171 -15.98 -1.05 1.26
CA ILE A 171 -14.85 -1.20 2.18
C ILE A 171 -15.13 -0.27 3.36
N GLN A 172 -15.35 -0.83 4.55
CA GLN A 172 -15.72 -0.07 5.74
C GLN A 172 -14.88 -0.48 6.95
N PRO A 173 -13.59 -0.10 6.97
CA PRO A 173 -12.71 -0.40 8.07
C PRO A 173 -13.00 0.50 9.27
N THR A 174 -12.61 0.05 10.46
CA THR A 174 -12.61 0.89 11.67
C THR A 174 -11.32 0.71 12.46
N PHE A 175 -10.98 1.71 13.26
CA PHE A 175 -9.98 1.56 14.33
C PHE A 175 -10.52 2.12 15.66
N MET A 176 -10.02 1.59 16.77
CA MET A 176 -10.37 2.07 18.11
C MET A 176 -9.57 3.32 18.47
N THR A 177 -10.25 4.32 19.01
CA THR A 177 -9.62 5.58 19.40
C THR A 177 -9.03 5.52 20.81
N VAL A 178 -8.15 6.48 21.13
CA VAL A 178 -7.64 6.70 22.49
C VAL A 178 -8.77 7.10 23.46
N GLY A 179 -9.71 7.93 23.02
CA GLY A 179 -10.82 8.42 23.84
C GLY A 179 -11.99 7.44 24.03
N GLY A 180 -11.92 6.26 23.40
CA GLY A 180 -13.03 5.32 23.35
C GLY A 180 -13.94 5.54 22.13
N GLY A 181 -14.56 4.45 21.68
CA GLY A 181 -15.29 4.42 20.41
C GLY A 181 -14.39 4.11 19.21
N THR A 182 -14.95 4.25 18.01
CA THR A 182 -14.28 3.93 16.75
C THR A 182 -14.28 5.10 15.80
N GLN A 183 -13.23 5.19 14.99
CA GLN A 183 -13.24 5.94 13.74
C GLN A 183 -13.35 4.97 12.57
N ASP A 184 -14.03 5.39 11.51
CA ASP A 184 -14.26 4.58 10.31
C ASP A 184 -13.86 5.33 9.04
N ASN A 185 -13.95 4.68 7.90
CA ASN A 185 -14.09 5.36 6.61
C ASN A 185 -14.95 4.45 5.72
N LEU A 186 -15.44 4.97 4.61
CA LEU A 186 -16.26 4.25 3.64
C LEU A 186 -15.98 4.82 2.26
N ASN A 187 -15.91 3.94 1.26
CA ASN A 187 -15.91 4.38 -0.12
C ASN A 187 -17.32 4.79 -0.57
N SER A 188 -17.44 5.92 -1.29
CA SER A 188 -18.74 6.47 -1.74
C SER A 188 -18.87 6.42 -3.27
N THR A 189 -18.28 7.40 -3.96
CA THR A 189 -18.40 7.58 -5.42
C THR A 189 -17.60 6.54 -6.20
N LEU A 190 -16.40 6.20 -5.73
CA LEU A 190 -15.55 5.19 -6.36
C LEU A 190 -15.64 3.87 -5.58
N SER A 191 -15.64 2.77 -6.31
CA SER A 191 -15.59 1.42 -5.76
C SER A 191 -14.73 0.55 -6.66
N PRO A 192 -13.95 -0.40 -6.11
CA PRO A 192 -13.25 -1.34 -6.95
C PRO A 192 -14.21 -2.35 -7.58
N THR A 193 -13.81 -2.86 -8.73
CA THR A 193 -14.36 -4.10 -9.27
C THR A 193 -13.69 -5.29 -8.58
N ILE A 194 -14.41 -6.39 -8.44
CA ILE A 194 -13.99 -7.62 -7.76
C ILE A 194 -14.41 -8.85 -8.56
N GLY A 195 -13.88 -10.03 -8.23
CA GLY A 195 -14.24 -11.28 -8.89
C GLY A 195 -13.37 -12.43 -8.40
N MET A 196 -13.74 -13.67 -8.72
CA MET A 196 -12.87 -14.84 -8.45
C MET A 196 -11.81 -15.05 -9.54
N ASP A 197 -11.95 -14.36 -10.67
CA ASP A 197 -11.01 -14.30 -11.79
C ASP A 197 -10.09 -13.07 -11.74
N LYS A 198 -10.32 -12.14 -10.82
CA LYS A 198 -9.60 -10.86 -10.72
C LYS A 198 -9.05 -10.62 -9.32
N TRP A 199 -7.73 -10.42 -9.23
CA TRP A 199 -7.10 -9.85 -8.05
C TRP A 199 -7.38 -8.35 -7.95
N THR A 200 -7.85 -7.91 -6.78
CA THR A 200 -8.07 -6.50 -6.44
C THR A 200 -7.17 -6.12 -5.29
N HIS A 201 -6.35 -5.08 -5.47
CA HIS A 201 -5.50 -4.56 -4.41
C HIS A 201 -6.32 -3.63 -3.53
N ILE A 202 -6.35 -3.87 -2.22
CA ILE A 202 -7.03 -2.99 -1.26
C ILE A 202 -6.08 -2.61 -0.14
N LEU A 203 -6.17 -1.36 0.30
CA LEU A 203 -5.19 -0.78 1.22
C LEU A 203 -5.82 0.29 2.10
N LEU A 204 -5.43 0.30 3.37
CA LEU A 204 -5.80 1.30 4.35
C LEU A 204 -4.57 2.14 4.70
N THR A 205 -4.71 3.45 4.84
CA THR A 205 -3.68 4.32 5.43
C THR A 205 -4.22 5.10 6.60
N TYR A 206 -3.44 5.23 7.67
CA TYR A 206 -3.74 6.13 8.79
C TYR A 206 -2.49 6.93 9.20
N GLU A 207 -2.62 8.25 9.28
CA GLU A 207 -1.56 9.15 9.76
C GLU A 207 -1.97 9.81 11.08
N THR A 208 -1.30 9.43 12.17
CA THR A 208 -1.60 9.92 13.53
C THR A 208 -1.41 11.42 13.68
N THR A 209 -0.49 12.05 12.94
CA THR A 209 -0.23 13.49 13.11
C THR A 209 -1.37 14.34 12.56
N THR A 210 -1.99 13.89 11.46
CA THR A 210 -3.08 14.64 10.80
C THR A 210 -4.46 14.06 11.11
N GLY A 211 -4.56 12.84 11.65
CA GLY A 211 -5.81 12.14 11.85
C GLY A 211 -6.48 11.70 10.54
N VAL A 212 -5.70 11.58 9.45
CA VAL A 212 -6.20 11.18 8.14
C VAL A 212 -6.23 9.66 8.04
N PHE A 213 -7.41 9.08 7.83
CA PHE A 213 -7.65 7.66 7.63
C PHE A 213 -8.27 7.41 6.25
N ASP A 214 -7.57 6.78 5.31
CA ASP A 214 -8.02 6.65 3.93
C ASP A 214 -8.07 5.20 3.43
N ILE A 215 -8.82 4.99 2.35
CA ILE A 215 -9.04 3.70 1.70
C ILE A 215 -8.62 3.80 0.25
N TRP A 216 -7.90 2.79 -0.21
CA TRP A 216 -7.38 2.67 -1.56
C TRP A 216 -7.79 1.34 -2.17
N ALA A 217 -8.06 1.35 -3.47
CA ALA A 217 -8.22 0.15 -4.24
C ALA A 217 -7.59 0.29 -5.64
N ASP A 218 -6.86 -0.73 -6.09
CA ASP A 218 -6.14 -0.75 -7.37
C ASP A 218 -5.28 0.51 -7.61
N GLY A 219 -4.58 0.98 -6.56
CA GLY A 219 -3.74 2.18 -6.60
C GLY A 219 -4.52 3.52 -6.63
N VAL A 220 -5.84 3.50 -6.53
CA VAL A 220 -6.72 4.67 -6.56
C VAL A 220 -7.35 4.91 -5.19
N LYS A 221 -7.39 6.17 -4.76
CA LYS A 221 -8.08 6.57 -3.53
C LYS A 221 -9.59 6.43 -3.71
N VAL A 222 -10.23 5.64 -2.86
CA VAL A 222 -11.69 5.38 -2.92
C VAL A 222 -12.41 5.85 -1.66
N GLY A 223 -11.70 6.13 -0.56
CA GLY A 223 -12.28 6.65 0.67
C GLY A 223 -12.93 8.02 0.47
N ALA A 224 -14.09 8.22 1.08
CA ALA A 224 -14.86 9.47 0.92
C ALA A 224 -14.75 10.41 2.13
N PHE A 225 -14.37 9.89 3.30
CA PHE A 225 -14.41 10.62 4.55
C PHE A 225 -13.09 10.47 5.31
N PRO A 226 -11.98 11.04 4.82
CA PRO A 226 -10.66 10.70 5.36
C PRO A 226 -10.32 11.38 6.69
N ASN A 227 -10.95 12.53 7.01
CA ASN A 227 -10.60 13.28 8.22
C ASN A 227 -11.28 12.69 9.46
N ARG A 228 -10.50 12.14 10.39
CA ARG A 228 -10.99 11.54 11.65
C ARG A 228 -10.65 12.35 12.90
N GLY A 229 -9.86 13.40 12.72
CA GLY A 229 -9.49 14.33 13.79
C GLY A 229 -8.32 13.83 14.65
N VAL A 230 -7.89 14.68 15.57
CA VAL A 230 -6.72 14.50 16.43
C VAL A 230 -7.12 14.39 17.91
N GLY A 231 -6.13 14.27 18.81
CA GLY A 231 -6.35 14.16 20.25
C GLY A 231 -6.98 12.82 20.63
N ASN A 232 -8.20 12.84 21.16
CA ASN A 232 -8.90 11.63 21.60
C ASN A 232 -9.34 10.72 20.44
N ASN A 233 -9.36 11.22 19.19
CA ASN A 233 -9.70 10.44 18.01
C ASN A 233 -8.51 9.66 17.41
N LEU A 234 -7.32 9.77 18.01
CA LEU A 234 -6.13 9.10 17.50
C LEU A 234 -6.21 7.58 17.68
N PHE A 235 -5.59 6.84 16.79
CA PHE A 235 -5.40 5.39 16.94
C PHE A 235 -4.44 5.08 18.08
N ASN A 236 -4.72 4.00 18.81
CA ASN A 236 -3.73 3.33 19.63
C ASN A 236 -3.87 1.80 19.55
N SER A 237 -2.75 1.11 19.44
CA SER A 237 -2.72 -0.36 19.40
C SER A 237 -2.69 -0.94 20.81
N TYR A 238 -3.85 -1.09 21.43
CA TYR A 238 -3.96 -1.64 22.78
C TYR A 238 -3.37 -3.06 22.87
N GLU A 239 -2.75 -3.34 24.01
CA GLU A 239 -2.09 -4.61 24.30
C GLU A 239 -2.82 -5.34 25.45
N PRO A 240 -2.81 -6.69 25.47
CA PRO A 240 -2.37 -7.55 24.38
C PRO A 240 -3.28 -7.45 23.15
N SER A 241 -2.71 -7.65 21.98
CA SER A 241 -3.40 -7.77 20.70
C SER A 241 -3.07 -9.10 20.03
N GLU A 242 -4.05 -9.58 19.27
CA GLU A 242 -4.01 -10.83 18.51
C GLU A 242 -4.31 -10.50 17.04
N LEU A 243 -4.06 -11.42 16.12
CA LEU A 243 -4.29 -11.18 14.70
C LEU A 243 -5.20 -12.26 14.12
N ILE A 244 -6.18 -11.83 13.33
CA ILE A 244 -7.11 -12.71 12.62
C ILE A 244 -7.18 -12.30 11.15
N PHE A 245 -7.13 -13.28 10.25
CA PHE A 245 -7.51 -13.12 8.84
C PHE A 245 -8.79 -13.89 8.54
N GLY A 246 -9.68 -13.30 7.75
CA GLY A 246 -10.88 -13.96 7.22
C GLY A 246 -11.98 -14.24 8.25
N SER A 247 -11.87 -13.76 9.49
CA SER A 247 -12.91 -13.86 10.52
C SER A 247 -12.77 -12.71 11.51
N ASN A 248 -13.71 -12.59 12.44
CA ASN A 248 -13.64 -11.68 13.58
C ASN A 248 -13.49 -12.47 14.88
N TYR A 249 -13.21 -11.79 15.98
CA TYR A 249 -12.96 -12.39 17.30
C TYR A 249 -14.03 -13.42 17.72
N ASN A 250 -15.33 -13.14 17.48
CA ASN A 250 -16.42 -14.08 17.77
C ASN A 250 -16.36 -15.39 16.97
N GLY A 251 -15.81 -15.34 15.76
CA GLY A 251 -15.70 -16.48 14.86
C GLY A 251 -14.49 -17.38 15.16
N ILE A 252 -13.66 -17.04 16.16
CA ILE A 252 -12.58 -17.91 16.62
C ILE A 252 -13.12 -18.84 17.72
N PRO A 253 -12.93 -20.17 17.61
CA PRO A 253 -13.38 -21.12 18.62
C PRO A 253 -12.90 -20.77 20.03
N GLY A 254 -13.83 -20.74 21.00
CA GLY A 254 -13.54 -20.40 22.40
C GLY A 254 -13.41 -18.90 22.71
N LYS A 255 -13.67 -18.02 21.74
CA LYS A 255 -13.49 -16.55 21.89
C LYS A 255 -14.75 -15.73 21.66
N THR A 256 -15.92 -16.35 21.64
CA THR A 256 -17.20 -15.64 21.50
C THR A 256 -17.43 -14.69 22.68
N VAL A 257 -17.57 -13.40 22.38
CA VAL A 257 -17.78 -12.32 23.35
C VAL A 257 -19.17 -11.69 23.25
N SER A 258 -19.91 -11.98 22.18
CA SER A 258 -21.30 -11.55 21.99
C SER A 258 -22.06 -12.51 21.08
N THR A 259 -23.38 -12.35 21.00
CA THR A 259 -24.26 -13.09 20.07
C THR A 259 -24.32 -12.45 18.68
N ASP A 260 -23.48 -11.45 18.40
CA ASP A 260 -23.44 -10.78 17.10
C ASP A 260 -22.91 -11.73 16.02
N VAL A 261 -23.74 -11.93 14.99
CA VAL A 261 -23.49 -12.79 13.83
C VAL A 261 -23.45 -11.98 12.53
N SER A 262 -23.07 -10.70 12.58
CA SER A 262 -23.01 -9.82 11.40
C SER A 262 -21.84 -10.15 10.45
N PHE A 263 -20.85 -10.89 10.95
CA PHE A 263 -19.71 -11.39 10.19
C PHE A 263 -19.81 -12.90 9.99
N ALA A 264 -19.25 -13.39 8.88
CA ALA A 264 -19.03 -14.81 8.63
C ALA A 264 -17.56 -15.06 8.25
N PRO A 265 -17.06 -16.29 8.47
CA PRO A 265 -15.77 -16.72 7.93
C PRO A 265 -15.69 -16.48 6.42
N MET A 266 -14.53 -16.06 5.96
CA MET A 266 -14.31 -15.60 4.60
C MET A 266 -14.33 -16.77 3.61
N THR A 267 -15.00 -16.55 2.49
CA THR A 267 -14.82 -17.34 1.26
C THR A 267 -14.17 -16.45 0.22
N GLY A 268 -12.93 -16.77 -0.15
CA GLY A 268 -12.13 -15.96 -1.07
C GLY A 268 -10.64 -16.25 -0.93
N GLN A 269 -9.83 -15.49 -1.64
CA GLN A 269 -8.37 -15.61 -1.59
C GLN A 269 -7.74 -14.30 -1.13
N ILE A 270 -6.66 -14.42 -0.38
CA ILE A 270 -5.87 -13.33 0.17
C ILE A 270 -4.43 -13.56 -0.27
N ASP A 271 -3.77 -12.49 -0.69
CA ASP A 271 -2.37 -12.54 -1.04
C ASP A 271 -1.61 -11.30 -0.56
N GLU A 272 -0.30 -11.46 -0.42
CA GLU A 272 0.65 -10.36 -0.34
C GLU A 272 0.33 -9.31 0.76
N VAL A 273 -0.04 -9.78 1.96
CA VAL A 273 -0.45 -8.90 3.08
C VAL A 273 0.76 -8.20 3.68
N ARG A 274 0.80 -6.88 3.58
CA ARG A 274 1.89 -6.04 4.10
C ARG A 274 1.37 -5.04 5.12
N ILE A 275 2.09 -4.89 6.23
CA ILE A 275 1.80 -3.88 7.25
C ILE A 275 3.01 -2.97 7.41
N TYR A 276 2.78 -1.68 7.23
CA TYR A 276 3.77 -0.63 7.44
C TYR A 276 3.43 0.18 8.69
N ASN A 277 4.45 0.63 9.43
CA ASN A 277 4.29 1.52 10.59
C ASN A 277 4.22 3.02 10.22
N ARG A 278 3.69 3.33 9.04
CA ARG A 278 3.46 4.68 8.54
C ARG A 278 2.30 4.74 7.56
N ALA A 279 1.73 5.93 7.36
CA ALA A 279 0.95 6.18 6.16
C ALA A 279 1.90 6.26 4.95
N LEU A 280 1.67 5.41 3.94
CA LEU A 280 2.42 5.47 2.69
C LEU A 280 1.92 6.65 1.84
N PRO A 281 2.83 7.38 1.16
CA PRO A 281 2.43 8.37 0.17
C PRO A 281 1.72 7.75 -1.04
N ASP A 282 0.84 8.52 -1.68
CA ASP A 282 0.04 8.10 -2.84
C ASP A 282 0.85 7.45 -3.97
N ALA A 283 2.04 7.99 -4.28
CA ALA A 283 2.92 7.44 -5.32
C ALA A 283 3.37 6.00 -4.98
N GLN A 284 3.57 5.71 -3.71
CA GLN A 284 4.10 4.44 -3.22
C GLN A 284 3.01 3.37 -3.18
N ILE A 285 1.78 3.79 -2.87
CA ILE A 285 0.60 2.95 -2.99
C ILE A 285 0.39 2.53 -4.46
N LYS A 286 0.57 3.47 -5.41
CA LYS A 286 0.52 3.15 -6.85
C LYS A 286 1.65 2.21 -7.26
N SER A 287 2.88 2.43 -6.78
CA SER A 287 3.99 1.51 -7.04
C SER A 287 3.71 0.10 -6.54
N LEU A 288 3.19 -0.06 -5.32
CA LEU A 288 2.80 -1.38 -4.79
C LEU A 288 1.77 -2.09 -5.68
N PHE A 289 0.76 -1.37 -6.15
CA PHE A 289 -0.23 -1.92 -7.07
C PHE A 289 0.40 -2.35 -8.41
N ASN A 290 1.20 -1.48 -9.03
CA ASN A 290 1.85 -1.74 -10.31
C ASN A 290 2.85 -2.89 -10.23
N LEU A 291 3.60 -2.99 -9.12
CA LEU A 291 4.53 -4.08 -8.84
C LEU A 291 3.79 -5.41 -8.70
N GLY A 292 2.69 -5.46 -7.95
CA GLY A 292 1.85 -6.66 -7.86
C GLY A 292 1.27 -7.08 -9.22
N LYS A 293 0.81 -6.14 -10.04
CA LYS A 293 0.39 -6.44 -11.43
C LYS A 293 1.51 -7.00 -12.30
N ALA A 294 2.74 -6.58 -12.04
CA ALA A 294 3.93 -7.06 -12.72
C ALA A 294 4.53 -8.34 -12.10
N ASN A 295 3.90 -8.89 -11.06
CA ASN A 295 4.38 -10.03 -10.28
C ASN A 295 5.81 -9.77 -9.72
N LYS A 296 5.99 -8.59 -9.09
CA LYS A 296 7.27 -8.10 -8.57
C LYS A 296 7.22 -7.74 -7.10
#